data_AF-A0A2S8ZB45-F1
#
_entry.id   AF-A0A2S8ZB45-F1
#
_cell.length_a   1.000
_cell.length_b   1.000
_cell.length_c   1.000
_cell.angle_alpha   90.00
_cell.angle_beta   90.00
_cell.angle_gamma   90.00
#
_symmetry.space_group_name_H-M   'P 1'
#
loop_
_entity.id
_entity.type
_entity.pdbx_description
1 polymer ?
#
loop_
_entity_poly.entity_id
_entity_poly.type
_entity_poly.pdbx_seq_one_letter_code
_entity_poly.pdbx_strand_id
1 'polypeptide(L)'
;MTDLQFDSDAVGATGSTLQSTAWAMSLDVDLELAGCGSSTVSAAADTWAMWAKASLLQLQSMTAGAGVVARDSATAFETQEAEIADSANNGTP
;
A
#
# COMPACT_ATOMS: atom_id res chain seq x y z
N MET A 1 31.55 -2.22 8.40
CA MET A 1 30.73 -2.10 7.19
C MET A 1 29.73 -3.22 7.28
N THR A 2 28.52 -2.96 7.75
CA THR A 2 27.44 -3.96 7.68
C THR A 2 27.00 -3.98 6.22
N ASP A 3 27.24 -5.10 5.53
CA ASP A 3 26.60 -5.33 4.24
C ASP A 3 25.10 -5.16 4.44
N LEU A 4 24.52 -4.17 3.77
CA LEU A 4 23.08 -4.02 3.69
C LEU A 4 22.60 -5.08 2.70
N GLN A 5 22.35 -6.29 3.22
CA GLN A 5 21.76 -7.36 2.43
C GLN A 5 20.30 -6.98 2.14
N PHE A 6 19.96 -6.80 0.87
CA PHE A 6 18.59 -6.56 0.43
C PHE A 6 17.91 -7.92 0.20
N ASP A 7 16.86 -8.19 0.96
CA ASP A 7 16.04 -9.40 0.85
C ASP A 7 14.85 -9.12 -0.10
N SER A 8 15.03 -9.41 -1.39
CA SER A 8 14.02 -9.14 -2.41
C SER A 8 12.73 -9.95 -2.18
N ASP A 9 12.85 -11.20 -1.72
CA ASP A 9 11.72 -12.06 -1.39
C ASP A 9 10.86 -11.44 -0.26
N ALA A 10 11.50 -11.01 0.83
CA ALA A 10 10.80 -10.39 1.94
C ALA A 10 10.15 -9.05 1.54
N VAL A 11 10.83 -8.24 0.73
CA VAL A 11 10.30 -6.96 0.24
C VAL A 11 9.12 -7.19 -0.72
N GLY A 12 9.22 -8.15 -1.64
CA GLY A 12 8.14 -8.52 -2.57
C GLY A 12 6.91 -9.09 -1.85
N ALA A 13 7.12 -9.94 -0.83
CA ALA A 13 6.07 -10.46 0.03
C ALA A 13 5.37 -9.36 0.85
N THR A 14 6.16 -8.42 1.38
CA THR A 14 5.64 -7.23 2.08
C THR A 14 4.79 -6.38 1.14
N GLY A 15 5.25 -6.16 -0.10
CA GLY A 15 4.50 -5.42 -1.10
C GLY A 15 3.15 -6.08 -1.45
N SER A 16 3.13 -7.41 -1.56
CA SER A 16 1.89 -8.18 -1.78
C SER A 16 0.93 -8.08 -0.58
N THR A 17 1.47 -8.11 0.63
CA THR A 17 0.70 -7.95 1.88
C THR A 17 0.07 -6.55 1.96
N LEU A 18 0.81 -5.50 1.60
CA LEU A 18 0.29 -4.13 1.54
C LEU A 18 -0.85 -3.99 0.54
N GLN A 19 -0.72 -4.55 -0.67
CA GLN A 19 -1.81 -4.53 -1.66
C GLN A 19 -3.04 -5.29 -1.15
N SER A 20 -2.86 -6.49 -0.59
CA SER A 20 -3.97 -7.26 -0.02
C SER A 20 -4.67 -6.50 1.11
N THR A 21 -3.90 -5.85 1.99
CA THR A 21 -4.42 -5.03 3.10
C THR A 21 -5.20 -3.83 2.58
N ALA A 22 -4.67 -3.14 1.56
CA ALA A 22 -5.36 -2.02 0.94
C ALA A 22 -6.72 -2.44 0.38
N TRP A 23 -6.77 -3.53 -0.40
CA TRP A 23 -8.01 -3.99 -1.03
C TRP A 23 -8.99 -4.64 -0.04
N ALA A 24 -8.53 -5.10 1.12
CA ALA A 24 -9.38 -5.60 2.19
C ALA A 24 -9.98 -4.49 3.06
N MET A 25 -9.49 -3.25 2.96
CA MET A 25 -9.98 -2.14 3.79
C MET A 25 -11.40 -1.74 3.38
N SER A 26 -12.31 -1.71 4.37
CA SER A 26 -13.67 -1.21 4.18
C SER A 26 -13.67 0.30 3.95
N LEU A 27 -14.51 0.75 3.02
CA LEU A 27 -14.80 2.16 2.78
C LEU A 27 -16.20 2.56 3.28
N ASP A 28 -16.89 1.63 3.94
CA ASP A 28 -18.20 1.89 4.52
C ASP A 28 -18.03 2.63 5.84
N VAL A 29 -18.66 3.81 5.90
CA VAL A 29 -18.70 4.65 7.08
C VAL A 29 -20.16 4.88 7.41
N ASP A 30 -20.59 4.33 8.54
CA ASP A 30 -21.90 4.57 9.11
C ASP A 30 -21.74 5.33 10.44
N LEU A 31 -22.51 6.39 10.60
CA LEU A 31 -22.48 7.23 11.79
C LEU A 31 -23.82 7.07 12.51
N GLU A 32 -23.79 6.36 13.63
CA GLU A 32 -24.97 6.17 14.47
C GLU A 32 -25.31 7.48 15.21
N LEU A 33 -26.47 8.05 14.93
CA LEU A 33 -26.92 9.33 15.51
C LEU A 33 -27.80 9.18 16.76
N ALA A 34 -27.86 7.99 17.36
CA ALA A 34 -28.62 7.67 18.59
C ALA A 34 -30.06 8.23 18.61
N GLY A 35 -30.75 8.26 17.46
CA GLY A 35 -32.12 8.77 17.34
C GLY A 35 -32.26 10.30 17.27
N CYS A 36 -31.19 11.05 17.00
CA CYS A 36 -31.28 12.49 16.74
C CYS A 36 -32.08 12.74 15.44
N GLY A 37 -33.33 13.19 15.57
CA GLY A 37 -34.22 13.49 14.43
C GLY A 37 -33.99 14.85 13.77
N SER A 38 -32.91 15.56 14.11
CA SER A 38 -32.60 16.87 13.54
C SER A 38 -31.98 16.73 12.15
N SER A 39 -32.62 17.30 11.13
CA SER A 39 -32.11 17.28 9.75
C SER A 39 -30.75 17.97 9.61
N THR A 40 -30.46 19.00 10.42
CA THR A 40 -29.14 19.65 10.45
C THR A 40 -28.07 18.71 10.98
N VAL A 41 -28.39 17.89 11.99
CA VAL A 41 -27.46 16.89 12.55
C VAL A 41 -27.23 15.77 11.54
N SER A 42 -28.28 15.29 10.87
CA SER A 42 -28.15 14.30 9.78
C SER A 42 -27.27 14.82 8.65
N ALA A 43 -27.48 16.05 8.18
CA ALA A 43 -26.66 16.63 7.11
C ALA A 43 -25.18 16.82 7.52
N ALA A 44 -24.93 17.19 8.78
CA ALA A 44 -23.57 17.25 9.31
C ALA A 44 -22.94 15.86 9.37
N ALA A 45 -23.68 14.84 9.80
CA ALA A 45 -23.23 13.46 9.83
C ALA A 45 -22.88 12.94 8.43
N ASP A 46 -23.75 13.15 7.43
CA ASP A 46 -23.49 12.78 6.05
C ASP A 46 -22.21 13.44 5.52
N THR A 47 -21.99 14.71 5.88
CA THR A 47 -20.76 15.43 5.54
C THR A 47 -19.54 14.76 6.15
N TRP A 48 -19.57 14.44 7.45
CA TRP A 48 -18.46 13.75 8.13
C TRP A 48 -18.21 12.35 7.57
N ALA A 49 -19.26 11.59 7.27
CA ALA A 49 -19.16 10.28 6.65
C ALA A 49 -18.47 10.36 5.29
N MET A 50 -18.82 11.38 4.48
CA MET A 50 -18.17 11.64 3.19
C MET A 50 -16.67 11.97 3.34
N TRP A 51 -16.30 12.81 4.30
CA TRP A 51 -14.88 13.11 4.58
C TRP A 51 -14.12 11.87 5.03
N ALA A 52 -14.68 11.10 5.96
CA ALA A 52 -14.08 9.86 6.44
C ALA A 52 -13.88 8.86 5.31
N LYS A 53 -14.88 8.68 4.44
CA LYS A 53 -14.79 7.81 3.26
C LYS A 53 -13.71 8.28 2.28
N ALA A 54 -13.60 9.59 2.03
CA ALA A 54 -12.55 10.14 1.18
C ALA A 54 -11.15 9.90 1.76
N SER A 55 -10.98 10.09 3.07
CA SER A 55 -9.71 9.79 3.75
C SER A 55 -9.35 8.31 3.71
N LEU A 56 -10.33 7.41 3.89
CA LEU A 56 -10.13 5.97 3.76
C LEU A 56 -9.73 5.59 2.32
N LEU A 57 -10.37 6.17 1.30
CA LEU A 57 -10.00 5.94 -0.09
C LEU A 57 -8.57 6.42 -0.40
N GLN A 58 -8.18 7.56 0.13
CA GLN A 58 -6.81 8.06 0.01
C GLN A 58 -5.81 7.11 0.67
N LEU A 59 -6.10 6.67 1.90
CA LEU A 59 -5.26 5.71 2.60
C LEU A 59 -5.14 4.39 1.83
N GLN A 60 -6.26 3.88 1.30
CA GLN A 60 -6.29 2.66 0.47
C GLN A 60 -5.33 2.80 -0.72
N SER A 61 -5.44 3.92 -1.43
CA SER A 61 -4.63 4.20 -2.61
C SER A 61 -3.14 4.29 -2.28
N MET A 62 -2.80 4.96 -1.17
CA MET A 62 -1.41 5.07 -0.71
C MET A 62 -0.83 3.72 -0.29
N THR A 63 -1.59 2.92 0.46
CA THR A 63 -1.15 1.58 0.89
C THR A 63 -0.98 0.64 -0.30
N ALA A 64 -1.91 0.65 -1.26
CA ALA A 64 -1.79 -0.14 -2.48
C ALA A 64 -0.58 0.30 -3.31
N GLY A 65 -0.36 1.62 -3.46
CA GLY A 65 0.78 2.18 -4.17
C GLY A 65 2.12 1.83 -3.53
N ALA A 66 2.23 1.90 -2.21
CA ALA A 66 3.42 1.44 -1.49
C ALA A 66 3.71 -0.05 -1.74
N GLY A 67 2.66 -0.86 -1.83
CA GLY A 67 2.79 -2.27 -2.17
C GLY A 67 3.29 -2.51 -3.60
N VAL A 68 2.85 -1.70 -4.58
CA VAL A 68 3.40 -1.72 -5.95
C VAL A 68 4.89 -1.37 -5.93
N VAL A 69 5.26 -0.24 -5.32
CA VAL A 69 6.66 0.21 -5.26
C VAL A 69 7.57 -0.84 -4.63
N ALA A 70 7.14 -1.51 -3.56
CA ALA A 70 7.92 -2.57 -2.92
C ALA A 70 8.15 -3.75 -3.87
N ARG A 71 7.11 -4.23 -4.59
CA ARG A 71 7.24 -5.33 -5.55
C ARG A 71 8.10 -4.98 -6.75
N ASP A 72 7.94 -3.78 -7.28
CA ASP A 72 8.75 -3.28 -8.39
C ASP A 72 10.23 -3.16 -7.97
N SER A 73 10.48 -2.69 -6.74
CA SER A 73 11.84 -2.61 -6.19
C SER A 73 12.48 -3.99 -6.01
N ALA A 74 11.71 -4.98 -5.52
CA ALA A 74 12.17 -6.37 -5.41
C ALA A 74 12.55 -6.94 -6.79
N THR A 75 11.68 -6.74 -7.80
CA THR A 75 11.91 -7.20 -9.18
C THR A 75 13.13 -6.52 -9.80
N ALA A 76 13.30 -5.22 -9.59
CA ALA A 76 14.44 -4.46 -10.08
C ALA A 76 15.76 -4.97 -9.46
N PHE A 77 15.75 -5.28 -8.16
CA PHE A 77 16.91 -5.84 -7.48
C PHE A 77 17.26 -7.23 -8.01
N GLU A 78 16.29 -8.12 -8.17
CA GLU A 78 16.50 -9.46 -8.74
C GLU A 78 17.08 -9.39 -10.17
N THR A 79 16.61 -8.44 -10.96
CA THR A 79 17.15 -8.19 -12.30
C THR A 79 18.62 -7.75 -12.24
N GLN A 80 18.94 -6.82 -11.33
CA GLN A 80 20.30 -6.32 -11.16
C GLN A 80 21.27 -7.42 -10.65
N GLU A 81 20.83 -8.26 -9.70
CA GLU A 81 21.63 -9.39 -9.23
C GLU A 81 21.90 -10.41 -10.35
N ALA A 82 20.90 -10.68 -11.21
CA ALA A 82 21.08 -11.54 -12.36
C ALA A 82 22.09 -10.97 -13.38
N GLU A 83 22.05 -9.65 -13.64
CA GLU A 83 23.00 -8.97 -14.52
C GLU A 83 24.44 -9.00 -13.97
N ILE A 84 24.60 -8.82 -12.64
CA ILE A 84 25.91 -8.91 -11.97
C ILE A 84 26.46 -10.34 -12.07
N ALA A 85 25.61 -11.34 -11.80
CA ALA A 85 26.00 -12.74 -11.89
C ALA A 85 26.38 -13.16 -13.32
N ASP A 86 25.66 -12.67 -14.34
CA ASP A 86 25.99 -12.92 -15.74
C ASP A 86 27.31 -12.25 -16.14
N SER A 87 27.51 -10.99 -15.71
CA SER A 87 28.75 -10.24 -15.96
C SER A 87 29.97 -10.92 -15.33
N ALA A 88 29.82 -11.43 -14.10
CA ALA A 88 30.86 -12.19 -13.41
C ALA A 88 31.23 -13.51 -14.12
N ASN A 89 30.26 -14.15 -14.78
CA ASN A 89 30.46 -15.42 -15.49
C ASN A 89 30.96 -15.25 -16.94
N ASN A 90 30.60 -14.14 -17.61
CA ASN A 90 30.93 -13.90 -19.02
C ASN A 90 32.11 -12.95 -19.27
N GLY A 91 32.68 -12.33 -18.23
CA GLY A 91 34.04 -11.79 -18.28
C GLY A 91 34.28 -10.52 -19.10
N THR A 92 33.27 -9.67 -19.31
CA THR A 92 33.51 -8.29 -19.80
C THR A 92 33.53 -7.31 -18.62
N PRO A 93 34.59 -6.49 -18.47
CA PRO A 93 34.58 -5.33 -17.58
C PRO A 93 33.53 -4.29 -18.01
#